data_AF-A0A3D0CVK3-F1
#
_entry.id   AF-A0A3D0CVK3-F1
#
_cell.length_a   1.000
_cell.length_b   1.000
_cell.length_c   1.000
_cell.angle_alpha   90.00
_cell.angle_beta   90.00
_cell.angle_gamma   90.00
#
_symmetry.space_group_name_H-M   'P 1'
#
loop_
_entity.id
_entity.type
_entity.pdbx_description
1 polymer ?
#
loop_
_entity_poly.entity_id
_entity_poly.type
_entity_poly.pdbx_seq_one_letter_code
_entity_poly.pdbx_strand_id
1 'polypeptide(L)'
;MAPAGRTGSCAPSARCARRTTCRRVRGRNTRRTMVDPVADAFRILGHFWLEEVRPDDIATIAALPELGDALPETGAAALDDLAVEYQRLFGFNLPPYESVFIDPSAMLFAPVTARVQALYRRGNWSPPADVRVGAPDHLGLELLALADGLADGRHEFARRLHAEHLALWVPPLIQALRRLAPQP
;
A
#
# COMPACT_ATOMS: atom_id res chain seq x y z
N MET A 1 -21.38 -25.78 -72.17
CA MET A 1 -22.48 -24.97 -72.73
C MET A 1 -22.42 -23.59 -72.08
N ALA A 2 -21.92 -22.58 -72.79
CA ALA A 2 -22.11 -21.15 -72.44
C ALA A 2 -23.31 -20.62 -73.24
N PRO A 3 -24.05 -19.59 -72.77
CA PRO A 3 -23.71 -18.17 -73.00
C PRO A 3 -23.93 -17.30 -71.73
N ALA A 4 -23.35 -16.13 -71.47
CA ALA A 4 -23.07 -14.87 -72.20
C ALA A 4 -24.24 -13.84 -72.22
N GLY A 5 -23.95 -12.61 -71.77
CA GLY A 5 -24.71 -11.34 -71.99
C GLY A 5 -25.28 -10.70 -70.70
N ARG A 6 -24.73 -9.62 -70.09
CA ARG A 6 -24.67 -8.18 -70.47
C ARG A 6 -26.09 -7.60 -70.75
N THR A 7 -26.58 -6.46 -70.23
CA THR A 7 -26.03 -5.09 -70.10
C THR A 7 -26.93 -4.17 -69.23
N GLY A 8 -26.34 -3.07 -68.70
CA GLY A 8 -26.93 -1.71 -68.51
C GLY A 8 -27.93 -1.52 -67.35
N SER A 9 -28.07 -0.36 -66.71
CA SER A 9 -27.61 1.00 -66.95
C SER A 9 -27.81 1.87 -65.69
N CYS A 10 -27.23 3.06 -65.72
CA CYS A 10 -27.02 4.12 -64.73
C CYS A 10 -28.20 4.59 -63.83
N ALA A 11 -27.78 5.16 -62.70
CA ALA A 11 -28.51 5.84 -61.62
C ALA A 11 -29.21 7.17 -62.05
N PRO A 12 -30.00 7.88 -61.20
CA PRO A 12 -29.44 8.62 -60.06
C PRO A 12 -30.36 8.82 -58.82
N SER A 13 -29.74 9.41 -57.78
CA SER A 13 -30.33 10.45 -56.93
C SER A 13 -31.05 10.08 -55.62
N ALA A 14 -30.29 10.30 -54.54
CA ALA A 14 -30.67 11.03 -53.32
C ALA A 14 -31.75 10.45 -52.41
N ARG A 15 -31.32 9.99 -51.22
CA ARG A 15 -31.54 10.73 -49.96
C ARG A 15 -30.80 10.14 -48.78
N CYS A 16 -29.89 10.97 -48.27
CA CYS A 16 -29.59 11.25 -46.87
C CYS A 16 -30.30 10.36 -45.82
N ALA A 17 -29.54 9.47 -45.17
CA ALA A 17 -29.76 9.09 -43.78
C ALA A 17 -28.48 8.46 -43.20
N ARG A 18 -27.47 9.29 -42.93
CA ARG A 18 -26.35 8.91 -42.06
C ARG A 18 -26.92 8.72 -40.64
N ARG A 19 -27.21 7.48 -40.25
CA ARG A 19 -27.38 7.12 -38.83
C ARG A 19 -26.00 6.85 -38.26
N THR A 20 -25.33 7.94 -37.89
CA THR A 20 -24.18 7.92 -37.00
C THR A 20 -24.64 7.32 -35.68
N THR A 21 -24.28 6.06 -35.43
CA THR A 21 -24.42 5.47 -34.10
C THR A 21 -23.46 6.19 -33.17
N CYS A 22 -23.99 7.24 -32.52
CA CYS A 22 -23.36 7.91 -31.40
C CYS A 22 -23.30 6.89 -30.25
N ARG A 23 -22.27 6.05 -30.28
CA ARG A 23 -21.92 5.17 -29.16
C ARG A 23 -21.51 6.10 -28.04
N ARG A 24 -22.48 6.42 -27.16
CA ARG A 24 -22.24 7.11 -25.89
C ARG A 24 -21.14 6.32 -25.19
N VAL A 25 -19.90 6.83 -25.30
CA VAL A 25 -18.84 6.51 -24.36
C VAL A 25 -19.42 6.92 -23.03
N ARG A 26 -19.89 5.94 -22.25
CA ARG A 26 -20.16 6.17 -20.83
C ARG A 26 -18.83 6.66 -20.30
N GLY A 27 -18.74 7.97 -20.08
CA GLY A 27 -17.67 8.56 -19.31
C GLY A 27 -17.58 7.70 -18.07
N ARG A 28 -16.45 6.98 -17.95
CA ARG A 28 -16.05 6.35 -16.70
C ARG A 28 -15.98 7.54 -15.75
N ASN A 29 -17.04 7.69 -14.98
CA ASN A 29 -17.16 8.72 -13.98
C ASN A 29 -16.04 8.39 -13.01
N THR A 30 -14.91 9.07 -13.16
CA THR A 30 -13.78 9.07 -12.23
C THR A 30 -14.29 9.70 -10.95
N ARG A 31 -15.12 8.94 -10.21
CA ARG A 31 -15.16 9.08 -8.77
C ARG A 31 -13.76 8.75 -8.32
N ARG A 32 -12.95 9.80 -8.18
CA ARG A 32 -11.90 9.84 -7.18
C ARG A 32 -12.62 9.39 -5.90
N THR A 33 -12.49 8.11 -5.56
CA THR A 33 -12.99 7.58 -4.30
C THR A 33 -12.47 8.52 -3.24
N MET A 34 -13.36 9.00 -2.36
CA MET A 34 -12.93 9.82 -1.24
C MET A 34 -11.82 9.05 -0.54
N VAL A 35 -10.64 9.65 -0.57
CA VAL A 35 -9.44 9.14 0.07
C VAL A 35 -9.75 9.12 1.56
N ASP A 36 -9.70 7.96 2.21
CA ASP A 36 -9.72 7.90 3.66
C ASP A 36 -8.32 8.35 4.12
N PRO A 37 -8.17 9.58 4.66
CA PRO A 37 -6.86 10.11 5.01
C PRO A 37 -6.16 9.28 6.08
N VAL A 38 -6.92 8.56 6.92
CA VAL A 38 -6.36 7.67 7.94
C VAL A 38 -5.80 6.43 7.28
N ALA A 39 -6.53 5.83 6.34
CA ALA A 39 -6.04 4.69 5.57
C ALA A 39 -4.77 5.03 4.79
N ASP A 40 -4.72 6.21 4.17
CA ASP A 40 -3.54 6.67 3.42
C ASP A 40 -2.33 6.92 4.33
N ALA A 41 -2.53 7.52 5.50
CA ALA A 41 -1.47 7.69 6.48
C ALA A 41 -0.87 6.33 6.90
N PHE A 42 -1.72 5.34 7.22
CA PHE A 42 -1.24 3.99 7.56
C PHE A 42 -0.55 3.29 6.39
N ARG A 43 -1.00 3.52 5.16
CA ARG A 43 -0.35 2.95 3.96
C ARG A 43 1.06 3.51 3.80
N ILE A 44 1.21 4.83 3.89
CA ILE A 44 2.51 5.51 3.77
C ILE A 44 3.45 5.06 4.89
N LEU A 45 2.98 5.03 6.14
CA LEU A 45 3.78 4.51 7.25
C LEU A 45 4.16 3.05 7.02
N GLY A 46 3.22 2.21 6.56
CA GLY A 46 3.49 0.81 6.23
C GLY A 46 4.64 0.65 5.25
N HIS A 47 4.70 1.48 4.21
CA HIS A 47 5.81 1.49 3.25
C HIS A 47 7.15 1.89 3.90
N PHE A 48 7.20 2.97 4.69
CA PHE A 48 8.45 3.40 5.35
C PHE A 48 8.93 2.48 6.47
N TRP A 49 8.09 1.56 6.93
CA TRP A 49 8.50 0.48 7.80
C TRP A 49 9.04 -0.72 7.04
N LEU A 50 8.69 -0.90 5.76
CA LEU A 50 9.18 -2.02 4.94
C LEU A 50 10.50 -1.68 4.26
N GLU A 51 10.68 -0.42 3.85
CA GLU A 51 11.83 0.04 3.07
C GLU A 51 12.28 1.42 3.56
N GLU A 52 13.57 1.72 3.42
CA GLU A 52 14.06 3.08 3.68
C GLU A 52 13.43 4.10 2.72
N VAL A 53 13.31 5.35 3.17
CA VAL A 53 12.77 6.45 2.36
C VAL A 53 13.64 6.66 1.11
N ARG A 54 13.00 6.72 -0.06
CA ARG A 54 13.65 6.95 -1.36
C ARG A 54 13.34 8.34 -1.90
N PRO A 55 14.12 8.82 -2.90
CA PRO A 55 13.84 10.09 -3.56
C PRO A 55 12.41 10.21 -4.12
N ASP A 56 11.82 9.09 -4.56
CA ASP A 56 10.46 9.06 -5.12
C ASP A 56 9.38 9.30 -4.04
N ASP A 57 9.70 9.12 -2.76
CA ASP A 57 8.76 9.28 -1.65
C ASP A 57 8.63 10.73 -1.17
N ILE A 58 9.56 11.61 -1.54
CA ILE A 58 9.64 12.99 -1.03
C ILE A 58 8.40 13.80 -1.34
N ALA A 59 7.82 13.64 -2.53
CA ALA A 59 6.60 14.32 -2.89
C ALA A 59 5.40 13.87 -2.03
N THR A 60 5.37 12.58 -1.67
CA THR A 60 4.34 11.98 -0.81
C THR A 60 4.50 12.46 0.63
N ILE A 61 5.73 12.51 1.15
CA ILE A 61 6.04 13.02 2.48
C ILE A 61 5.68 14.50 2.60
N ALA A 62 6.07 15.32 1.62
CA ALA A 62 5.78 16.75 1.62
C ALA A 62 4.28 17.07 1.52
N ALA A 63 3.46 16.13 1.03
CA ALA A 63 2.01 16.27 1.00
C ALA A 63 1.34 16.01 2.36
N LEU A 64 2.07 15.50 3.35
CA LEU A 64 1.63 15.26 4.72
C LEU A 64 2.38 16.19 5.69
N PRO A 65 1.80 17.33 6.10
CA PRO A 65 2.52 18.34 6.88
C PRO A 65 3.21 17.79 8.14
N GLU A 66 2.53 16.91 8.88
CA GLU A 66 3.07 16.31 10.10
C GLU A 66 4.31 15.43 9.85
N LEU A 67 4.41 14.83 8.66
CA LEU A 67 5.54 14.02 8.26
C LEU A 67 6.64 14.85 7.60
N GLY A 68 6.27 15.87 6.83
CA GLY A 68 7.21 16.85 6.26
C GLY A 68 7.98 17.60 7.35
N ASP A 69 7.31 18.01 8.43
CA ASP A 69 7.95 18.66 9.58
C ASP A 69 8.95 17.74 10.31
N ALA A 70 8.75 16.41 10.21
CA ALA A 70 9.62 15.41 10.82
C ALA A 70 10.86 15.07 9.95
N LEU A 71 10.86 15.44 8.67
CA LEU A 71 11.95 15.17 7.72
C LEU A 71 12.50 16.50 7.15
N PRO A 72 13.33 17.23 7.92
CA PRO A 72 13.73 18.60 7.58
C PRO A 72 14.66 18.68 6.36
N GLU A 73 15.40 17.60 6.04
CA GLU A 73 16.32 17.53 4.91
C GLU A 73 15.98 16.34 4.00
N THR A 74 15.90 16.60 2.69
CA THR A 74 15.48 15.62 1.66
C THR A 74 16.46 15.53 0.49
N GLY A 75 17.65 16.11 0.65
CA GLY A 75 18.73 15.99 -0.32
C GLY A 75 19.30 14.58 -0.37
N ALA A 76 20.00 14.22 -1.45
CA ALA A 76 20.54 12.87 -1.64
C ALA A 76 21.40 12.38 -0.47
N ALA A 77 22.27 13.23 0.07
CA ALA A 77 23.11 12.88 1.22
C ALA A 77 22.28 12.58 2.49
N ALA A 78 21.24 13.38 2.76
CA ALA A 78 20.34 13.14 3.89
C ALA A 78 19.55 11.83 3.74
N LEU A 79 19.20 11.45 2.50
CA LEU A 79 18.55 10.16 2.25
C LEU A 79 19.51 8.98 2.39
N ASP A 80 20.79 9.16 2.05
CA ASP A 80 21.82 8.15 2.31
C ASP A 80 22.04 7.96 3.82
N ASP A 81 22.10 9.04 4.58
CA ASP A 81 22.20 9.01 6.05
C ASP A 81 20.99 8.31 6.67
N LEU A 82 19.78 8.64 6.20
CA LEU A 82 18.55 7.98 6.65
C LEU A 82 18.50 6.49 6.29
N ALA A 83 19.04 6.09 5.14
CA ALA A 83 19.14 4.68 4.76
C ALA A 83 20.13 3.91 5.66
N VAL A 84 21.27 4.55 6.00
CA VAL A 84 22.22 4.00 6.98
C VAL A 84 21.55 3.84 8.34
N GLU A 85 20.80 4.84 8.78
CA GLU A 85 20.07 4.79 10.04
C GLU A 85 18.99 3.72 10.03
N TYR A 86 18.22 3.60 8.95
CA TYR A 86 17.22 2.56 8.77
C TYR A 86 17.83 1.17 8.95
N GLN A 87 18.98 0.91 8.30
CA GLN A 87 19.70 -0.35 8.43
C GLN A 87 20.25 -0.54 9.85
N ARG A 88 20.78 0.52 10.49
CA ARG A 88 21.25 0.47 11.89
C ARG A 88 20.11 0.07 12.82
N LEU A 89 18.96 0.73 12.72
CA LEU A 89 17.82 0.51 13.59
C LEU A 89 17.18 -0.84 13.33
N PHE A 90 16.67 -1.08 12.12
CA PHE A 90 15.79 -2.23 11.85
C PHE A 90 16.53 -3.46 11.34
N GLY A 91 17.68 -3.26 10.70
CA GLY A 91 18.53 -4.36 10.25
C GLY A 91 19.33 -5.01 11.38
N PHE A 92 19.76 -4.24 12.39
CA PHE A 92 20.68 -4.74 13.42
C PHE A 92 20.17 -4.66 14.87
N ASN A 93 19.42 -3.63 15.25
CA ASN A 93 19.16 -3.36 16.66
C ASN A 93 17.73 -3.70 17.11
N LEU A 94 16.75 -3.47 16.25
CA LEU A 94 15.34 -3.50 16.61
C LEU A 94 14.49 -4.04 15.45
N PRO A 95 14.54 -5.35 15.20
CA PRO A 95 13.76 -5.96 14.12
C PRO A 95 12.25 -5.76 14.39
N PRO A 96 11.48 -5.12 13.49
CA PRO A 96 10.14 -4.65 13.77
C PRO A 96 9.08 -5.75 13.53
N TYR A 97 9.12 -6.80 14.35
CA TYR A 97 8.18 -7.93 14.29
C TYR A 97 7.46 -8.13 15.62
N GLU A 98 6.15 -8.33 15.60
CA GLU A 98 5.34 -8.55 16.81
C GLU A 98 5.92 -9.67 17.68
N SER A 99 6.34 -10.78 17.08
CA SER A 99 6.89 -11.93 17.80
C SER A 99 8.12 -11.63 18.64
N VAL A 100 8.96 -10.67 18.23
CA VAL A 100 10.14 -10.27 18.98
C VAL A 100 9.76 -9.55 20.28
N PHE A 101 8.61 -8.87 20.30
CA PHE A 101 8.17 -8.06 21.44
C PHE A 101 7.23 -8.82 22.38
N ILE A 102 6.38 -9.68 21.82
CA ILE A 102 5.28 -10.32 22.58
C ILE A 102 5.61 -11.74 23.00
N ASP A 103 6.37 -12.49 22.20
CA ASP A 103 6.67 -13.88 22.53
C ASP A 103 7.87 -13.97 23.49
N PRO A 104 7.81 -14.80 24.55
CA PRO A 104 8.92 -14.97 25.48
C PRO A 104 10.23 -15.45 24.84
N SER A 105 10.17 -16.11 23.66
CA SER A 105 11.37 -16.51 22.93
C SER A 105 12.08 -15.34 22.25
N ALA A 106 11.40 -14.22 22.01
CA ALA A 106 11.86 -13.10 21.19
C ALA A 106 12.34 -13.51 19.79
N MET A 107 11.76 -14.59 19.22
CA MET A 107 12.13 -15.14 17.92
C MET A 107 11.06 -14.86 16.85
N LEU A 108 11.48 -14.80 15.59
CA LEU A 108 10.57 -14.80 14.43
C LEU A 108 9.78 -16.11 14.35
N PHE A 109 8.61 -16.06 13.71
CA PHE A 109 7.73 -17.22 13.51
C PHE A 109 7.22 -17.88 14.80
N ALA A 110 7.16 -17.11 15.89
CA ALA A 110 6.53 -17.58 17.13
C ALA A 110 4.99 -17.70 16.99
N PRO A 111 4.26 -18.31 17.96
CA PRO A 111 2.81 -18.50 17.88
C PRO A 111 1.98 -17.25 17.56
N VAL A 112 2.44 -16.05 17.91
CA VAL A 112 1.76 -14.79 17.54
C VAL A 112 1.74 -14.55 16.03
N THR A 113 2.83 -14.88 15.34
CA THR A 113 2.94 -14.85 13.88
C THR A 113 1.82 -15.63 13.18
N ALA A 114 1.52 -16.83 13.70
CA ALA A 114 0.45 -17.67 13.15
C ALA A 114 -0.94 -17.05 13.40
N ARG A 115 -1.12 -16.32 14.49
CA ARG A 115 -2.37 -15.59 14.80
C ARG A 115 -2.57 -14.42 13.84
N VAL A 116 -1.53 -13.62 13.58
CA VAL A 116 -1.55 -12.55 12.56
C VAL A 116 -1.93 -13.13 11.20
N GLN A 117 -1.25 -14.19 10.74
CA GLN A 117 -1.57 -14.84 9.47
C GLN A 117 -3.01 -15.36 9.42
N ALA A 118 -3.53 -15.91 10.52
CA ALA A 118 -4.90 -16.39 10.57
C ALA A 118 -5.90 -15.23 10.46
N LEU A 119 -5.59 -14.07 11.04
CA LEU A 119 -6.39 -12.87 10.89
C LEU A 119 -6.36 -12.35 9.45
N TYR A 120 -5.19 -12.29 8.81
CA TYR A 120 -5.07 -11.95 7.39
C TYR A 120 -5.94 -12.84 6.50
N ARG A 121 -5.85 -14.17 6.67
CA ARG A 121 -6.67 -15.12 5.91
C ARG A 121 -8.17 -14.92 6.12
N ARG A 122 -8.61 -14.68 7.36
CA ARG A 122 -10.03 -14.41 7.68
C ARG A 122 -10.51 -13.09 7.10
N GLY A 123 -9.63 -12.10 7.02
CA GLY A 123 -9.88 -10.81 6.40
C GLY A 123 -9.73 -10.79 4.88
N ASN A 124 -9.46 -11.93 4.24
CA ASN A 124 -9.13 -12.05 2.82
C ASN A 124 -8.00 -11.09 2.38
N TRP A 125 -7.03 -10.85 3.26
CA TRP A 125 -5.86 -10.03 2.95
C TRP A 125 -4.63 -10.91 2.74
N SER A 126 -3.72 -10.46 1.87
CA SER A 126 -2.43 -11.10 1.63
C SER A 126 -1.37 -10.03 1.42
N PRO A 127 -0.14 -10.23 1.93
CA PRO A 127 0.97 -9.31 1.69
C PRO A 127 1.20 -9.07 0.19
N PRO A 128 1.67 -7.86 -0.20
CA PRO A 128 2.14 -7.62 -1.56
C PRO A 128 3.23 -8.62 -1.97
N ALA A 129 3.21 -9.05 -3.23
CA ALA A 129 4.05 -10.15 -3.71
C ALA A 129 5.54 -9.79 -3.85
N ASP A 130 5.83 -8.50 -3.97
CA ASP A 130 7.14 -7.89 -4.12
C ASP A 130 7.83 -7.63 -2.77
N VAL A 131 7.05 -7.45 -1.69
CA VAL A 131 7.59 -7.25 -0.35
C VAL A 131 8.33 -8.49 0.15
N ARG A 132 9.52 -8.26 0.73
CA ARG A 132 10.40 -9.30 1.27
C ARG A 132 10.71 -9.00 2.73
N VAL A 133 9.97 -9.63 3.62
CA VAL A 133 10.21 -9.57 5.07
C VAL A 133 10.41 -10.97 5.64
N GLY A 134 11.07 -11.05 6.79
CA GLY A 134 11.40 -12.30 7.44
C GLY A 134 10.20 -13.07 7.99
N ALA A 135 9.10 -12.39 8.30
CA ALA A 135 7.89 -12.97 8.88
C ALA A 135 6.67 -12.05 8.63
N PRO A 136 5.43 -12.58 8.62
CA PRO A 136 4.20 -11.85 8.26
C PRO A 136 3.67 -10.89 9.35
N ASP A 137 4.19 -10.99 10.56
CA ASP A 137 3.94 -10.10 11.71
C ASP A 137 4.93 -8.93 11.75
N HIS A 138 5.47 -8.58 10.60
CA HIS A 138 6.27 -7.38 10.40
C HIS A 138 5.36 -6.14 10.50
N LEU A 139 5.79 -5.11 11.23
CA LEU A 139 4.99 -3.89 11.45
C LEU A 139 4.47 -3.30 10.15
N GLY A 140 5.35 -3.09 9.18
CA GLY A 140 4.97 -2.57 7.86
C GLY A 140 3.85 -3.36 7.19
N LEU A 141 3.84 -4.69 7.27
CA LEU A 141 2.75 -5.51 6.72
C LEU A 141 1.44 -5.34 7.50
N GLU A 142 1.49 -5.29 8.84
CA GLU A 142 0.31 -5.05 9.66
C GLU A 142 -0.29 -3.66 9.40
N LEU A 143 0.54 -2.64 9.15
CA LEU A 143 0.09 -1.30 8.79
C LEU A 143 -0.55 -1.26 7.39
N LEU A 144 0.04 -1.94 6.40
CA LEU A 144 -0.59 -2.07 5.07
C LEU A 144 -1.92 -2.80 5.14
N ALA A 145 -1.99 -3.91 5.90
CA ALA A 145 -3.22 -4.64 6.13
C ALA A 145 -4.29 -3.78 6.79
N LEU A 146 -3.92 -2.98 7.80
CA LEU A 146 -4.82 -2.04 8.46
C LEU A 146 -5.34 -0.98 7.48
N ALA A 147 -4.45 -0.38 6.69
CA ALA A 147 -4.79 0.63 5.69
C ALA A 147 -5.80 0.08 4.66
N ASP A 148 -5.55 -1.10 4.10
CA ASP A 148 -6.45 -1.73 3.14
C ASP A 148 -7.78 -2.12 3.80
N GLY A 149 -7.74 -2.61 5.04
CA GLY A 149 -8.94 -2.92 5.82
C GLY A 149 -9.84 -1.70 6.00
N LEU A 150 -9.26 -0.53 6.29
CA LEU A 150 -10.00 0.73 6.42
C LEU A 150 -10.54 1.20 5.07
N ALA A 151 -9.70 1.24 4.03
CA ALA A 151 -10.07 1.69 2.70
C ALA A 151 -11.19 0.85 2.06
N ASP A 152 -11.21 -0.46 2.31
CA ASP A 152 -12.23 -1.38 1.80
C ASP A 152 -13.51 -1.40 2.65
N GLY A 153 -13.57 -0.66 3.77
CA GLY A 153 -14.69 -0.72 4.71
C GLY A 153 -14.76 -2.02 5.54
N ARG A 154 -13.67 -2.79 5.59
CA ARG A 154 -13.53 -4.02 6.41
C ARG A 154 -13.22 -3.66 7.87
N HIS A 155 -14.09 -2.87 8.50
CA HIS A 155 -13.86 -2.28 9.82
C HIS A 155 -13.66 -3.28 10.95
N GLU A 156 -14.30 -4.46 10.90
CA GLU A 156 -14.10 -5.51 11.91
C GLU A 156 -12.69 -6.09 11.85
N PHE A 157 -12.20 -6.41 10.65
CA PHE A 157 -10.82 -6.84 10.42
C PHE A 157 -9.82 -5.78 10.88
N ALA A 158 -10.00 -4.51 10.46
CA ALA A 158 -9.15 -3.40 10.87
C ALA A 158 -9.13 -3.20 12.39
N ARG A 159 -10.30 -3.22 13.04
CA ARG A 159 -10.43 -3.07 14.50
C ARG A 159 -9.71 -4.20 15.23
N ARG A 160 -9.83 -5.44 14.76
CA ARG A 160 -9.17 -6.61 15.36
C ARG A 160 -7.67 -6.58 15.14
N LEU A 161 -7.20 -6.26 13.95
CA LEU A 161 -5.78 -6.12 13.67
C LEU A 161 -5.16 -5.06 14.58
N HIS A 162 -5.82 -3.92 14.74
CA HIS A 162 -5.38 -2.89 15.67
C HIS A 162 -5.40 -3.38 17.13
N ALA A 163 -6.52 -3.91 17.61
CA ALA A 163 -6.71 -4.20 19.04
C ALA A 163 -6.01 -5.49 19.53
N GLU A 164 -5.94 -6.52 18.68
CA GLU A 164 -5.37 -7.84 19.03
C GLU A 164 -3.87 -7.94 18.70
N HIS A 165 -3.33 -7.03 17.87
CA HIS A 165 -1.93 -7.03 17.44
C HIS A 165 -1.28 -5.67 17.70
N LEU A 166 -1.40 -4.70 16.79
CA LEU A 166 -0.66 -3.43 16.82
C LEU A 166 -0.67 -2.71 18.18
N ALA A 167 -1.83 -2.62 18.85
CA ALA A 167 -1.97 -1.92 20.13
C ALA A 167 -1.17 -2.57 21.28
N LEU A 168 -0.81 -3.85 21.17
CA LEU A 168 -0.10 -4.58 22.21
C LEU A 168 1.41 -4.33 22.18
N TRP A 169 1.98 -4.12 21.00
CA TRP A 169 3.43 -4.20 20.80
C TRP A 169 4.05 -2.96 20.14
N VAL A 170 3.27 -2.16 19.41
CA VAL A 170 3.77 -0.89 18.86
C VAL A 170 4.20 0.09 19.96
N PRO A 171 3.45 0.29 21.07
CA PRO A 171 3.91 1.17 22.14
C PRO A 171 5.30 0.80 22.73
N PRO A 172 5.59 -0.47 23.11
CA PRO A 172 6.94 -0.83 23.57
C PRO A 172 8.00 -0.75 22.46
N LEU A 173 7.66 -1.02 21.19
CA LEU A 173 8.56 -0.78 20.06
C LEU A 173 8.99 0.68 19.98
N ILE A 174 8.02 1.62 20.00
CA ILE A 174 8.31 3.06 19.96
C ILE A 174 9.16 3.47 21.16
N GLN A 175 8.91 2.89 22.34
CA GLN A 175 9.74 3.15 23.52
C GLN A 175 11.17 2.62 23.36
N ALA A 176 11.36 1.46 22.73
CA ALA A 176 12.67 0.92 22.41
C ALA A 176 13.41 1.79 21.38
N LEU A 177 12.72 2.23 20.33
CA LEU A 177 13.26 3.16 19.34
C LEU A 177 13.77 4.45 19.99
N ARG A 178 12.98 5.08 20.86
CA ARG A 178 13.39 6.30 21.57
C ARG A 178 14.66 6.11 22.39
N ARG A 179 14.90 4.90 22.93
CA ARG A 179 16.12 4.58 23.69
C ARG A 179 17.34 4.39 22.79
N LEU A 180 17.15 3.99 21.54
CA LEU A 180 18.22 3.88 20.54
C LEU A 180 18.63 5.23 19.95
N ALA A 181 17.96 6.31 20.37
CA ALA A 181 18.24 7.70 20.01
C ALA A 181 18.46 7.86 18.50
N PRO A 182 17.40 7.68 17.69
CA PRO A 182 17.50 7.72 16.25
C PRO A 182 18.05 9.08 15.79
N GLN A 183 18.92 9.05 14.79
CA GLN A 183 19.49 10.22 14.15
C GLN A 183 18.89 10.36 12.74
N PRO A 184 18.70 11.59 12.23
CA PRO A 184 18.47 11.77 10.80
C PRO A 184 19.68 11.30 9.98
#